data_AF-A0A381HAP5-F1
#
_entry.id   AF-A0A381HAP5-F1
#
_cell.length_a   1.000
_cell.length_b   1.000
_cell.length_c   1.000
_cell.angle_alpha   90.00
_cell.angle_beta   90.00
_cell.angle_gamma   90.00
#
_symmetry.space_group_name_H-M   'P 1'
#
loop_
_entity.id
_entity.type
_entity.pdbx_description
1 polymer ?
#
loop_
_entity_poly.entity_id
_entity_poly.type
_entity_poly.pdbx_seq_one_letter_code
_entity_poly.pdbx_strand_id
1 'polypeptide(L)'
;MRGKRIFIGSSSEELRLAEQAKKILEKNTNYQVTIWNENMWDKAVFRLNNSYLNDLIRATLHFDFGILIGTKDDKVIFRGSEEIQPRDNVLFELGLFIGRLGLNNCAFLVDEEIKILSDVKGISLARFKEKDSDSFNNAVLSIRESFDRQNDSDINFFPSSTLAAVYYENFIKPTCSHIINNGGLLDKNGYIYKKCTIKIIIPKKLTSDVNSQFQRIKAKIETKELSFEYLGRPRNINVEIIAEDGEVMIIDFPTILSGINYAISNLLPQDFNSMSVDYEAILSRELERFVYTLKKIALRDGFDDLIKIVDEDN
;
A
#
# COMPACT_ATOMS: atom_id res chain seq x y z
N MET A 1 -6.77 -13.83 -17.91
CA MET A 1 -5.91 -13.03 -17.01
C MET A 1 -5.41 -11.80 -17.75
N ARG A 2 -5.28 -10.66 -17.06
CA ARG A 2 -4.67 -9.44 -17.63
C ARG A 2 -3.20 -9.72 -17.97
N GLY A 3 -2.68 -9.13 -19.04
CA GLY A 3 -1.24 -9.15 -19.32
C GLY A 3 -0.46 -8.43 -18.22
N LYS A 4 0.58 -9.08 -17.69
CA LYS A 4 1.44 -8.49 -16.67
C LYS A 4 2.32 -7.43 -17.33
N ARG A 5 2.48 -6.27 -16.70
CA ARG A 5 3.21 -5.13 -17.26
C ARG A 5 4.59 -5.05 -16.63
N ILE A 6 5.62 -4.98 -17.46
CA ILE A 6 7.01 -4.85 -17.02
C ILE A 6 7.52 -3.46 -17.40
N PHE A 7 8.05 -2.75 -16.41
CA PHE A 7 8.83 -1.54 -16.61
C PHE A 7 10.29 -1.90 -16.87
N ILE A 8 10.91 -1.29 -17.87
CA ILE A 8 12.37 -1.32 -18.05
C ILE A 8 12.89 0.11 -17.95
N GLY A 9 13.68 0.40 -16.93
CA GLY A 9 14.46 1.64 -16.83
C GLY A 9 15.90 1.38 -17.23
N SER A 10 16.47 2.29 -18.01
CA SER A 10 17.86 2.23 -18.47
C SER A 10 18.37 3.64 -18.73
N SER A 11 19.70 3.79 -18.80
CA SER A 11 20.27 5.04 -19.31
C SER A 11 19.92 5.23 -20.80
N SER A 12 20.09 6.46 -21.31
CA SER A 12 19.85 6.75 -22.73
C SER A 12 20.85 6.02 -23.66
N GLU A 13 22.04 5.71 -23.14
CA GLU A 13 23.11 4.97 -23.83
C GLU A 13 22.76 3.48 -24.01
N GLU A 14 21.86 2.97 -23.16
CA GLU A 14 21.50 1.55 -23.06
C GLU A 14 20.18 1.19 -23.76
N LEU A 15 19.57 2.12 -24.50
CA LEU A 15 18.26 1.90 -25.13
C LEU A 15 18.24 0.61 -25.98
N ARG A 16 19.36 0.26 -26.62
CA ARG A 16 19.51 -0.97 -27.40
C ARG A 16 19.35 -2.23 -26.54
N LEU A 17 19.91 -2.26 -25.34
CA LEU A 17 19.78 -3.38 -24.40
C LEU A 17 18.35 -3.48 -23.87
N ALA A 18 17.73 -2.34 -23.54
CA ALA A 18 16.34 -2.30 -23.12
C ALA A 18 15.39 -2.84 -24.22
N GLU A 19 15.62 -2.47 -25.48
CA GLU A 19 14.87 -3.00 -26.63
C GLU A 19 15.07 -4.51 -26.83
N GLN A 20 16.29 -5.02 -26.62
CA GLN A 20 16.58 -6.44 -26.69
C GLN A 20 15.87 -7.20 -25.56
N ALA A 21 15.98 -6.74 -24.32
CA ALA A 21 15.29 -7.31 -23.17
C ALA A 21 13.77 -7.34 -23.38
N LYS A 22 13.19 -6.24 -23.88
CA LYS A 22 11.78 -6.16 -24.25
C LYS A 22 11.36 -7.26 -25.23
N LYS A 23 12.09 -7.44 -26.33
CA LYS A 23 11.77 -8.49 -27.33
C LYS A 23 11.78 -9.89 -26.72
N ILE A 24 12.72 -10.18 -25.82
CA ILE A 24 12.83 -11.49 -25.16
C ILE A 24 11.68 -11.71 -24.18
N LEU A 25 11.35 -10.69 -23.40
CA LEU A 25 10.28 -10.76 -22.39
C LEU A 25 8.90 -10.89 -23.01
N GLU A 26 8.61 -10.18 -24.11
CA GLU A 26 7.32 -10.26 -24.82
C GLU A 26 7.18 -11.54 -25.66
N LYS A 27 8.28 -12.22 -26.00
CA LYS A 27 8.25 -13.42 -26.84
C LYS A 27 7.52 -14.57 -26.14
N ASN A 28 6.40 -15.00 -26.70
CA ASN A 28 5.59 -16.13 -26.20
C ASN A 28 5.14 -15.93 -24.74
N THR A 29 4.84 -14.70 -24.34
CA THR A 29 4.26 -14.36 -23.03
C THR A 29 3.05 -13.45 -23.20
N ASN A 30 2.36 -13.21 -22.09
CA ASN A 30 1.38 -12.14 -21.99
C ASN A 30 2.00 -10.88 -21.32
N TYR A 31 3.33 -10.73 -21.37
CA TYR A 31 3.99 -9.55 -20.83
C TYR A 31 3.81 -8.36 -21.78
N GLN A 32 3.55 -7.20 -21.21
CA GLN A 32 3.55 -5.93 -21.92
C GLN A 32 4.69 -5.09 -21.38
N VAL A 33 5.73 -4.89 -22.18
CA VAL A 33 6.96 -4.25 -21.73
C VAL A 33 7.00 -2.81 -22.18
N THR A 34 7.11 -1.90 -21.20
CA THR A 34 7.30 -0.47 -21.45
C THR A 34 8.73 -0.10 -21.08
N ILE A 35 9.48 0.39 -22.07
CA ILE A 35 10.80 0.96 -21.86
C ILE A 35 10.61 2.42 -21.50
N TRP A 36 11.22 2.84 -20.41
CA TRP A 36 11.22 4.22 -19.95
C TRP A 36 12.62 4.78 -20.13
N ASN A 37 12.74 5.80 -20.98
CA ASN A 37 14.00 6.52 -21.19
C ASN A 37 13.81 8.00 -20.85
N GLU A 38 14.90 8.67 -20.44
CA GLU A 38 14.92 10.12 -20.18
C GLU A 38 14.36 10.90 -21.40
N ASN A 39 14.63 10.43 -22.63
CA ASN A 39 14.24 11.10 -23.88
C ASN A 39 12.72 11.08 -24.19
N MET A 40 11.89 10.24 -23.55
CA MET A 40 10.43 10.36 -23.71
C MET A 40 9.91 11.71 -23.19
N TRP A 41 10.70 12.41 -22.37
CA TRP A 41 10.34 13.71 -21.80
C TRP A 41 10.62 14.90 -22.70
N ASP A 42 11.62 14.85 -23.59
CA ASP A 42 11.83 15.93 -24.57
C ASP A 42 10.60 16.08 -25.50
N LYS A 43 9.81 15.01 -25.67
CA LYS A 43 8.54 15.08 -26.41
C LYS A 43 7.33 15.45 -25.55
N ALA A 44 7.40 15.27 -24.24
CA ALA A 44 6.34 15.66 -23.32
C ALA A 44 6.58 17.08 -22.77
N VAL A 45 6.61 18.07 -23.68
CA VAL A 45 6.79 19.51 -23.41
C VAL A 45 5.74 20.13 -22.44
N PHE A 46 4.84 19.37 -21.84
CA PHE A 46 3.73 19.93 -21.06
C PHE A 46 3.35 19.11 -19.83
N ARG A 47 4.15 19.20 -18.76
CA ARG A 47 3.62 19.25 -17.38
C ARG A 47 4.53 20.11 -16.50
N LEU A 48 4.43 21.43 -16.66
CA LEU A 48 5.09 22.47 -15.84
C LEU A 48 4.84 22.38 -14.31
N ASN A 49 4.25 21.30 -13.81
CA ASN A 49 4.04 21.04 -12.39
C ASN A 49 4.21 19.56 -11.97
N ASN A 50 4.58 18.66 -12.89
CA ASN A 50 4.94 17.30 -12.49
C ASN A 50 6.45 17.20 -12.44
N SER A 51 6.99 17.01 -11.23
CA SER A 51 8.37 16.60 -11.06
C SER A 51 8.57 15.21 -11.69
N TYR A 52 9.75 14.99 -12.27
CA TYR A 52 10.21 13.66 -12.73
C TYR A 52 9.88 12.56 -11.72
N LEU A 53 10.16 12.84 -10.45
CA LEU A 53 9.89 11.95 -9.33
C LEU A 53 8.40 11.59 -9.19
N ASN A 54 7.47 12.54 -9.36
CA ASN A 54 6.04 12.26 -9.27
C ASN A 54 5.56 11.31 -10.36
N ASP A 55 6.07 11.47 -11.58
CA ASP A 55 5.68 10.60 -12.69
C ASP A 55 6.35 9.22 -12.59
N LEU A 56 7.58 9.15 -12.09
CA LEU A 56 8.22 7.88 -11.75
C LEU A 56 7.45 7.15 -10.63
N ILE A 57 7.03 7.84 -9.56
CA ILE A 57 6.17 7.28 -8.51
C ILE A 57 4.85 6.78 -9.12
N ARG A 58 4.23 7.53 -10.03
CA ARG A 58 3.01 7.07 -10.73
C ARG A 58 3.28 5.86 -11.61
N ALA A 59 4.43 5.80 -12.29
CA ALA A 59 4.83 4.65 -13.08
C ALA A 59 4.84 3.39 -12.21
N THR A 60 5.39 3.43 -10.99
CA THR A 60 5.36 2.29 -10.07
C THR A 60 3.95 1.78 -9.70
N LEU A 61 2.87 2.55 -9.95
CA LEU A 61 1.48 2.13 -9.75
C LEU A 61 0.90 1.38 -10.96
N HIS A 62 1.58 1.40 -12.10
CA HIS A 62 1.06 0.91 -13.38
C HIS A 62 1.71 -0.40 -13.85
N PHE A 63 2.77 -0.85 -13.18
CA PHE A 63 3.54 -2.03 -13.53
C PHE A 63 3.47 -3.08 -12.44
N ASP A 64 3.56 -4.35 -12.86
CA ASP A 64 3.59 -5.51 -11.98
C ASP A 64 5.04 -5.85 -11.61
N PHE A 65 5.98 -5.60 -12.54
CA PHE A 65 7.41 -5.85 -12.37
C PHE A 65 8.26 -4.67 -12.84
N GLY A 66 9.46 -4.52 -12.26
CA GLY A 66 10.47 -3.55 -12.68
C GLY A 66 11.81 -4.21 -13.01
N ILE A 67 12.41 -3.83 -14.12
CA ILE A 67 13.78 -4.21 -14.47
C ILE A 67 14.57 -2.92 -14.65
N LEU A 68 15.67 -2.78 -13.93
CA LEU A 68 16.61 -1.69 -14.15
C LEU A 68 17.86 -2.28 -14.79
N ILE A 69 18.33 -1.64 -15.85
CA ILE A 69 19.57 -2.00 -16.53
C ILE A 69 20.67 -1.08 -16.01
N GLY A 70 21.78 -1.66 -15.53
CA GLY A 70 22.94 -0.91 -15.10
C GLY A 70 24.17 -1.31 -15.89
N THR A 71 24.70 -0.41 -16.72
CA THR A 71 25.97 -0.59 -17.41
C THR A 71 27.04 0.41 -16.93
N LYS A 72 28.13 0.52 -17.69
CA LYS A 72 29.40 1.15 -17.31
C LYS A 72 29.38 2.66 -17.55
N ASP A 73 28.31 3.32 -17.10
CA ASP A 73 28.09 4.75 -17.41
C ASP A 73 29.12 5.65 -16.70
N ASP A 74 29.36 5.41 -15.39
CA ASP A 74 30.14 6.32 -14.57
C ASP A 74 31.42 5.66 -14.00
N LYS A 75 32.56 6.34 -14.21
CA LYS A 75 33.82 6.03 -13.52
C LYS A 75 33.91 6.83 -12.23
N VAL A 76 34.08 6.14 -11.11
CA VAL A 76 34.19 6.76 -9.78
C VAL A 76 35.48 6.36 -9.10
N ILE A 77 36.03 7.25 -8.26
CA ILE A 77 37.15 6.92 -7.39
C ILE A 77 36.58 6.51 -6.03
N PHE A 78 36.58 5.20 -5.74
CA PHE A 78 36.08 4.66 -4.48
C PHE A 78 37.24 4.17 -3.63
N ARG A 79 37.48 4.82 -2.47
CA ARG A 79 38.59 4.48 -1.55
C ARG A 79 39.97 4.42 -2.22
N GLY A 80 40.19 5.25 -3.23
CA GLY A 80 41.45 5.34 -3.96
C GLY A 80 41.60 4.37 -5.13
N SER A 81 40.66 3.46 -5.37
CA SER A 81 40.59 2.69 -6.61
C SER A 81 39.60 3.32 -7.60
N GLU A 82 39.97 3.37 -8.88
CA GLU A 82 39.01 3.64 -9.96
C GLU A 82 38.09 2.42 -10.11
N GLU A 83 36.79 2.65 -9.98
CA GLU A 83 35.75 1.64 -10.09
C GLU A 83 34.72 2.12 -11.12
N ILE A 84 34.05 1.16 -11.75
CA ILE A 84 32.94 1.43 -12.66
C ILE A 84 31.65 1.07 -11.95
N GLN A 85 30.70 2.00 -11.96
CA GLN A 85 29.39 1.82 -11.33
C GLN A 85 28.24 2.18 -12.30
N PRO A 86 27.03 1.67 -12.04
CA PRO A 86 25.84 2.15 -12.72
C PRO A 86 25.60 3.62 -12.37
N ARG A 87 24.93 4.34 -13.26
CA ARG A 87 24.53 5.73 -13.03
C ARG A 87 23.67 5.87 -11.77
N ASP A 88 23.91 6.92 -10.98
CA ASP A 88 23.22 7.12 -9.69
C ASP A 88 21.68 7.15 -9.83
N ASN A 89 21.17 7.70 -10.94
CA ASN A 89 19.73 7.72 -11.25
C ASN A 89 19.13 6.31 -11.38
N VAL A 90 19.85 5.37 -12.00
CA VAL A 90 19.38 3.98 -12.18
C VAL A 90 19.23 3.29 -10.83
N LEU A 91 20.18 3.52 -9.92
CA LEU A 91 20.12 2.97 -8.56
C LEU A 91 18.98 3.58 -7.75
N PHE A 92 18.75 4.89 -7.88
CA PHE A 92 17.60 5.56 -7.26
C PHE A 92 16.27 5.00 -7.77
N GLU A 93 16.13 4.81 -9.08
CA GLU A 93 14.94 4.23 -9.70
C GLU A 93 14.72 2.78 -9.25
N LEU A 94 15.78 1.97 -9.21
CA LEU A 94 15.75 0.61 -8.68
C LEU A 94 15.23 0.62 -7.24
N GLY A 95 15.77 1.49 -6.39
CA GLY A 95 15.32 1.66 -5.01
C GLY A 95 13.84 2.05 -4.90
N LEU A 96 13.37 2.98 -5.73
CA LEU A 96 11.97 3.40 -5.75
C LEU A 96 11.03 2.25 -6.17
N PHE A 97 11.40 1.51 -7.22
CA PHE A 97 10.62 0.37 -7.70
C PHE A 97 10.59 -0.76 -6.66
N ILE A 98 11.72 -1.09 -6.03
CA ILE A 98 11.77 -2.06 -4.93
C ILE A 98 10.88 -1.62 -3.77
N GLY A 99 10.94 -0.35 -3.39
CA GLY A 99 10.13 0.19 -2.29
C GLY A 99 8.62 0.06 -2.55
N ARG A 100 8.19 0.03 -3.82
CA ARG A 100 6.78 -0.10 -4.18
C ARG A 100 6.34 -1.53 -4.52
N LEU A 101 7.08 -2.20 -5.39
CA LEU A 101 6.73 -3.52 -5.93
C LEU A 101 7.26 -4.66 -5.06
N GLY A 102 8.22 -4.39 -4.17
CA GLY A 102 8.92 -5.40 -3.39
C GLY A 102 10.13 -5.99 -4.13
N LEU A 103 11.05 -6.60 -3.37
CA LEU A 103 12.30 -7.17 -3.89
C LEU A 103 12.07 -8.24 -4.96
N ASN A 104 11.04 -9.06 -4.77
CA ASN A 104 10.71 -10.21 -5.63
C ASN A 104 10.19 -9.80 -7.01
N ASN A 105 9.64 -8.60 -7.12
CA ASN A 105 9.05 -8.07 -8.34
C ASN A 105 10.01 -7.12 -9.11
N CYS A 106 11.22 -6.96 -8.59
CA CYS A 106 12.25 -6.13 -9.19
C CYS A 106 13.47 -6.98 -9.56
N ALA A 107 14.07 -6.68 -10.70
CA ALA A 107 15.34 -7.27 -11.11
C ALA A 107 16.33 -6.17 -11.49
N PHE A 108 17.60 -6.42 -11.19
CA PHE A 108 18.69 -5.58 -11.62
C PHE A 108 19.55 -6.33 -12.62
N LEU A 109 19.52 -5.88 -13.88
CA LEU A 109 20.25 -6.47 -15.00
C LEU A 109 21.53 -5.67 -15.22
N VAL A 110 22.66 -6.21 -14.79
CA VAL A 110 23.93 -5.46 -14.77
C VAL A 110 25.06 -6.14 -15.53
N ASP A 111 25.97 -5.33 -16.06
CA ASP A 111 27.23 -5.85 -16.59
C ASP A 111 28.07 -6.48 -15.46
N GLU A 112 28.69 -7.62 -15.74
CA GLU A 112 29.43 -8.38 -14.75
C GLU A 112 30.64 -7.66 -14.17
N GLU A 113 31.26 -6.74 -14.93
CA GLU A 113 32.44 -5.99 -14.51
C GLU A 113 32.07 -4.85 -13.54
N ILE A 114 30.78 -4.54 -13.41
CA ILE A 114 30.31 -3.52 -12.49
C ILE A 114 30.37 -4.04 -11.06
N LYS A 115 30.95 -3.21 -10.22
CA LYS A 115 30.96 -3.44 -8.78
C LYS A 115 29.57 -3.21 -8.22
N ILE A 116 29.02 -4.26 -7.65
CA ILE A 116 27.71 -4.22 -7.03
C ILE A 116 27.84 -3.67 -5.61
N LEU A 117 27.01 -2.67 -5.29
CA LEU A 117 26.91 -2.13 -3.94
C LEU A 117 26.50 -3.25 -2.99
N SER A 118 27.07 -3.28 -1.78
CA SER A 118 26.73 -4.29 -0.76
C SER A 118 25.23 -4.37 -0.48
N ASP A 119 24.52 -3.26 -0.70
CA ASP A 119 23.13 -3.04 -0.29
C ASP A 119 22.12 -3.75 -1.21
N VAL A 120 22.51 -4.08 -2.45
CA VAL A 120 21.64 -4.72 -3.44
C VAL A 120 21.76 -6.26 -3.48
N LYS A 121 22.46 -6.87 -2.51
CA LYS A 121 22.67 -8.35 -2.44
C LYS A 121 21.38 -9.18 -2.31
N GLY A 122 20.27 -8.59 -1.88
CA GLY A 122 18.98 -9.27 -1.74
C GLY A 122 18.04 -9.17 -2.95
N ILE A 123 18.44 -8.49 -4.02
CA ILE A 123 17.61 -8.29 -5.22
C ILE A 123 17.86 -9.43 -6.21
N SER A 124 16.86 -9.74 -7.04
CA SER A 124 17.05 -10.61 -8.21
C SER A 124 18.06 -9.97 -9.17
N LEU A 125 19.32 -10.34 -8.98
CA LEU A 125 20.44 -9.82 -9.73
C LEU A 125 20.73 -10.76 -10.91
N ALA A 126 20.61 -10.24 -12.12
CA ALA A 126 21.03 -10.94 -13.33
C ALA A 126 22.26 -10.25 -13.91
N ARG A 127 23.36 -11.01 -14.04
CA ARG A 127 24.61 -10.50 -14.61
C ARG A 127 24.74 -10.92 -16.06
N PHE A 128 25.26 -10.03 -16.88
CA PHE A 128 25.62 -10.33 -18.26
C PHE A 128 26.97 -9.75 -18.64
N LYS A 129 27.56 -10.25 -19.72
CA LYS A 129 28.73 -9.64 -20.37
C LYS A 129 28.26 -8.82 -21.56
N GLU A 130 28.54 -7.51 -21.59
CA GLU A 130 28.12 -6.64 -22.70
C GLU A 130 28.50 -7.17 -24.09
N LYS A 131 29.66 -7.82 -24.20
CA LYS A 131 30.18 -8.38 -25.47
C LYS A 131 29.64 -9.78 -25.82
N ASP A 132 28.86 -10.41 -24.94
CA ASP A 132 28.31 -11.75 -25.11
C ASP A 132 26.78 -11.68 -25.14
N SER A 133 26.22 -11.74 -26.35
CA SER A 133 24.76 -11.65 -26.54
C SER A 133 24.01 -12.84 -25.93
N ASP A 134 24.63 -14.02 -25.85
CA ASP A 134 24.00 -15.20 -25.24
C ASP A 134 23.95 -15.07 -23.73
N SER A 135 25.01 -14.50 -23.13
CA SER A 135 25.02 -14.14 -21.70
C SER A 135 23.87 -13.18 -21.36
N PHE A 136 23.67 -12.12 -22.16
CA PHE A 136 22.55 -11.19 -21.97
C PHE A 136 21.19 -11.89 -22.11
N ASN A 137 21.00 -12.71 -23.14
CA ASN A 137 19.74 -13.41 -23.37
C ASN A 137 19.38 -14.34 -22.20
N ASN A 138 20.36 -15.10 -21.70
CA ASN A 138 20.17 -16.02 -20.57
C ASN A 138 19.86 -15.27 -19.26
N ALA A 139 20.47 -14.12 -19.04
CA ALA A 139 20.17 -13.26 -17.90
C ALA A 139 18.71 -12.78 -17.93
N VAL A 140 18.22 -12.30 -19.08
CA VAL A 140 16.82 -11.86 -19.25
C VAL A 140 15.83 -13.02 -19.10
N LEU A 141 16.15 -14.20 -19.63
CA LEU A 141 15.31 -15.38 -19.47
C LEU A 141 15.24 -15.85 -18.01
N SER A 142 16.33 -15.72 -17.27
CA SER A 142 16.36 -16.04 -15.84
C SER A 142 15.48 -15.08 -15.02
N ILE A 143 15.48 -13.78 -15.37
CA ILE A 143 14.56 -12.79 -14.78
C ILE A 143 13.11 -13.17 -15.09
N ARG A 144 12.83 -13.52 -16.35
CA ARG A 144 11.49 -13.94 -16.77
C ARG A 144 10.99 -15.13 -15.98
N GLU A 145 11.81 -16.18 -15.84
CA GLU A 145 11.44 -17.36 -15.04
C GLU A 145 11.19 -17.01 -13.57
N SER A 146 11.98 -16.08 -13.00
CA SER A 146 11.74 -15.58 -11.65
C SER A 146 10.37 -14.91 -11.56
N PHE A 147 10.04 -14.00 -12.46
CA PHE A 147 8.76 -13.29 -12.49
C PHE A 147 7.57 -14.21 -12.76
N ASP A 148 7.73 -15.23 -13.61
CA ASP A 148 6.70 -16.24 -13.88
C ASP A 148 6.36 -17.07 -12.61
N ARG A 149 7.33 -17.24 -11.71
CA ARG A 149 7.14 -17.97 -10.42
C ARG A 149 6.58 -17.08 -9.31
N GLN A 150 6.59 -15.76 -9.45
CA GLN A 150 6.06 -14.87 -8.43
C GLN A 150 4.53 -14.91 -8.39
N ASN A 151 3.99 -15.18 -7.20
CA ASN A 151 2.57 -14.99 -6.92
C ASN A 151 2.33 -13.50 -6.65
N ASP A 152 1.26 -12.94 -7.22
CA ASP A 152 0.89 -11.51 -7.08
C ASP A 152 0.53 -11.08 -5.63
N SER A 153 0.72 -11.95 -4.63
CA SER A 153 -0.01 -11.92 -3.36
C SER A 153 0.68 -11.25 -2.16
N ASP A 154 1.91 -10.78 -2.28
CA ASP A 154 2.58 -10.20 -1.12
C ASP A 154 2.03 -8.80 -0.83
N ILE A 155 1.46 -8.62 0.36
CA ILE A 155 1.10 -7.31 0.88
C ILE A 155 2.39 -6.53 1.02
N ASN A 156 2.60 -5.50 0.19
CA ASN A 156 3.81 -4.67 0.21
C ASN A 156 3.68 -3.41 1.08
N PHE A 157 2.50 -3.08 1.59
CA PHE A 157 2.27 -1.86 2.36
C PHE A 157 1.08 -1.99 3.32
N PHE A 158 1.08 -1.15 4.36
CA PHE A 158 -0.02 -1.08 5.32
C PHE A 158 -1.26 -0.41 4.70
N PRO A 159 -2.45 -1.05 4.71
CA PRO A 159 -3.64 -0.54 4.04
C PRO A 159 -4.44 0.49 4.86
N SER A 160 -3.83 1.14 5.85
CA SER A 160 -4.48 1.96 6.89
C SER A 160 -5.48 2.97 6.33
N SER A 161 -5.08 3.77 5.33
CA SER A 161 -5.96 4.75 4.68
C SER A 161 -7.08 4.09 3.87
N THR A 162 -6.81 2.96 3.24
CA THR A 162 -7.82 2.18 2.49
C THR A 162 -8.87 1.62 3.45
N LEU A 163 -8.45 1.04 4.58
CA LEU A 163 -9.36 0.50 5.59
C LEU A 163 -10.20 1.62 6.22
N ALA A 164 -9.62 2.81 6.45
CA ALA A 164 -10.37 3.98 6.92
C ALA A 164 -11.46 4.40 5.93
N ALA A 165 -11.14 4.46 4.63
CA ALA A 165 -12.12 4.77 3.59
C ALA A 165 -13.22 3.70 3.49
N VAL A 166 -12.87 2.42 3.60
CA VAL A 166 -13.83 1.31 3.59
C VAL A 166 -14.76 1.37 4.80
N TYR A 167 -14.21 1.61 5.99
CA TYR A 167 -14.99 1.79 7.21
C TYR A 167 -15.94 2.99 7.09
N TYR A 168 -15.43 4.10 6.58
CA TYR A 168 -16.23 5.30 6.36
C TYR A 168 -17.42 5.05 5.41
N GLU A 169 -17.16 4.51 4.21
CA GLU A 169 -18.18 4.30 3.19
C GLU A 169 -19.21 3.22 3.58
N ASN A 170 -18.81 2.23 4.38
CA ASN A 170 -19.69 1.11 4.72
C ASN A 170 -20.40 1.25 6.07
N PHE A 171 -19.92 2.10 6.97
CA PHE A 171 -20.50 2.25 8.30
C PHE A 171 -20.79 3.72 8.64
N ILE A 172 -19.78 4.59 8.68
CA ILE A 172 -19.93 5.97 9.15
C ILE A 172 -20.90 6.76 8.27
N LYS A 173 -20.64 6.85 6.97
CA LYS A 173 -21.46 7.64 6.04
C LYS A 173 -22.92 7.18 5.98
N PRO A 174 -23.23 5.88 5.85
CA PRO A 174 -24.60 5.39 5.92
C PRO A 174 -25.28 5.69 7.25
N THR A 175 -24.57 5.55 8.37
CA THR A 175 -25.11 5.83 9.72
C THR A 175 -25.42 7.31 9.88
N CYS A 176 -24.49 8.20 9.52
CA CYS A 176 -24.71 9.64 9.54
C CYS A 176 -25.87 10.04 8.62
N SER A 177 -25.93 9.48 7.41
CA SER A 177 -27.01 9.74 6.45
C SER A 177 -28.37 9.30 7.01
N HIS A 178 -28.42 8.14 7.69
CA HIS A 178 -29.64 7.67 8.35
C HIS A 178 -30.09 8.64 9.45
N ILE A 179 -29.18 9.06 10.32
CA ILE A 179 -29.48 10.00 11.42
C ILE A 179 -29.99 11.32 10.86
N ILE A 180 -29.33 11.89 9.85
CA ILE A 180 -29.70 13.19 9.28
C ILE A 180 -31.06 13.11 8.57
N ASN A 181 -31.26 12.09 7.73
CA ASN A 181 -32.48 11.96 6.93
C ASN A 181 -33.73 11.67 7.77
N ASN A 182 -33.56 11.01 8.93
CA ASN A 182 -34.67 10.69 9.83
C ASN A 182 -34.79 11.68 11.00
N GLY A 183 -33.98 12.74 11.03
CA GLY A 183 -33.99 13.75 12.10
C GLY A 183 -33.57 13.21 13.47
N GLY A 184 -32.80 12.12 13.50
CA GLY A 184 -32.36 11.43 14.69
C GLY A 184 -32.28 9.91 14.53
N LEU A 185 -32.04 9.22 15.64
CA LEU A 185 -32.02 7.77 15.72
C LEU A 185 -33.24 7.26 16.48
N LEU A 186 -34.04 6.42 15.82
CA LEU A 186 -35.24 5.82 16.39
C LEU A 186 -34.89 4.57 17.20
N ASP A 187 -35.31 4.51 18.46
CA ASP A 187 -35.13 3.34 19.31
C ASP A 187 -36.25 2.30 19.14
N LYS A 188 -36.11 1.15 19.82
CA LYS A 188 -37.12 0.08 19.79
C LYS A 188 -38.47 0.47 20.42
N ASN A 189 -38.51 1.52 21.24
CA ASN A 189 -39.71 1.99 21.93
C ASN A 189 -40.42 3.12 21.15
N GLY A 190 -39.88 3.53 19.99
CA GLY A 190 -40.42 4.61 19.17
C GLY A 190 -39.94 6.01 19.54
N TYR A 191 -38.96 6.14 20.45
CA TYR A 191 -38.35 7.41 20.81
C TYR A 191 -37.25 7.80 19.81
N ILE A 192 -37.26 9.06 19.36
CA ILE A 192 -36.27 9.60 18.43
C ILE A 192 -35.25 10.44 19.19
N TYR A 193 -34.02 9.97 19.24
CA TYR A 193 -32.88 10.72 19.75
C TYR A 193 -32.40 11.71 18.69
N LYS A 194 -32.57 13.02 18.93
CA LYS A 194 -32.11 14.06 17.99
C LYS A 194 -30.60 14.31 18.08
N LYS A 195 -30.03 14.14 19.27
CA LYS A 195 -28.59 14.27 19.51
C LYS A 195 -27.96 12.89 19.47
N CYS A 196 -27.22 12.63 18.40
CA CYS A 196 -26.56 11.36 18.16
C CYS A 196 -25.06 11.59 18.01
N THR A 197 -24.23 10.75 18.62
CA THR A 197 -22.77 10.73 18.40
C THR A 197 -22.32 9.31 18.11
N ILE A 198 -21.40 9.13 17.17
CA ILE A 198 -20.74 7.86 16.88
C ILE A 198 -19.39 7.86 17.60
N LYS A 199 -19.32 7.18 18.74
CA LYS A 199 -18.08 6.93 19.48
C LYS A 199 -17.35 5.73 18.89
N ILE A 200 -16.21 6.00 18.26
CA ILE A 200 -15.37 5.01 17.60
C ILE A 200 -14.20 4.71 18.53
N ILE A 201 -14.11 3.47 18.99
CA ILE A 201 -13.06 3.04 19.92
C ILE A 201 -11.91 2.43 19.14
N ILE A 202 -10.72 3.01 19.29
CA ILE A 202 -9.48 2.53 18.68
C ILE A 202 -8.68 1.75 19.74
N PRO A 203 -8.36 0.47 19.49
CA PRO A 203 -7.54 -0.32 20.40
C PRO A 203 -6.09 0.16 20.41
N LYS A 204 -5.34 -0.02 21.51
CA LYS A 204 -3.89 0.23 21.51
C LYS A 204 -3.09 -0.95 20.99
N LYS A 205 -3.64 -2.17 21.10
CA LYS A 205 -3.05 -3.41 20.60
C LYS A 205 -4.08 -4.21 19.82
N LEU A 206 -3.67 -4.92 18.77
CA LEU A 206 -4.53 -5.84 18.05
C LEU A 206 -4.17 -7.28 18.42
N THR A 207 -5.15 -8.05 18.88
CA THR A 207 -5.00 -9.49 19.05
C THR A 207 -5.21 -10.22 17.74
N SER A 208 -4.78 -11.49 17.65
CA SER A 208 -5.08 -12.35 16.49
C SER A 208 -6.57 -12.47 16.23
N ASP A 209 -7.39 -12.41 17.29
CA ASP A 209 -8.84 -12.35 17.21
C ASP A 209 -9.36 -10.97 17.68
N VAL A 210 -9.46 -10.06 16.74
CA VAL A 210 -9.97 -8.70 16.95
C VAL A 210 -11.45 -8.71 17.37
N ASN A 211 -12.24 -9.69 16.93
CA ASN A 211 -13.64 -9.80 17.31
C ASN A 211 -13.77 -10.15 18.80
N SER A 212 -12.98 -11.10 19.28
CA SER A 212 -12.93 -11.41 20.71
C SER A 212 -12.46 -10.21 21.54
N GLN A 213 -11.52 -9.40 21.05
CA GLN A 213 -11.13 -8.16 21.70
C GLN A 213 -12.30 -7.17 21.81
N PHE A 214 -13.03 -6.96 20.71
CA PHE A 214 -14.22 -6.12 20.73
C PHE A 214 -15.26 -6.63 21.74
N GLN A 215 -15.54 -7.94 21.78
CA GLN A 215 -16.49 -8.50 22.75
C GLN A 215 -16.04 -8.28 24.21
N ARG A 216 -14.73 -8.30 24.49
CA ARG A 216 -14.21 -7.99 25.84
C ARG A 216 -14.37 -6.52 26.20
N ILE A 217 -14.20 -5.61 25.24
CA ILE A 217 -14.45 -4.18 25.45
C ILE A 217 -15.97 -3.95 25.65
N LYS A 218 -16.81 -4.57 24.81
CA LYS A 218 -18.28 -4.55 24.92
C LYS A 218 -18.74 -5.05 26.29
N ALA A 219 -18.16 -6.12 26.82
CA ALA A 219 -18.54 -6.67 28.13
C ALA A 219 -18.30 -5.69 29.31
N LYS A 220 -17.48 -4.65 29.12
CA LYS A 220 -17.25 -3.60 30.14
C LYS A 220 -18.27 -2.47 30.08
N ILE A 221 -19.09 -2.41 29.02
CA ILE A 221 -19.96 -1.29 28.71
C ILE A 221 -21.38 -1.82 28.47
N GLU A 222 -22.33 -1.44 29.33
CA GLU A 222 -23.73 -1.80 29.14
C GLU A 222 -24.30 -1.06 27.92
N THR A 223 -24.61 -1.81 26.86
CA THR A 223 -25.07 -1.31 25.57
C THR A 223 -26.36 -2.00 25.16
N LYS A 224 -27.14 -1.34 24.30
CA LYS A 224 -28.35 -1.90 23.68
C LYS A 224 -28.15 -2.01 22.17
N GLU A 225 -28.51 -3.16 21.61
CA GLU A 225 -28.49 -3.36 20.17
C GLU A 225 -29.67 -2.65 19.49
N LEU A 226 -29.36 -1.90 18.43
CA LEU A 226 -30.32 -1.27 17.53
C LEU A 226 -29.98 -1.63 16.08
N SER A 227 -31.01 -1.75 15.25
CA SER A 227 -30.86 -2.04 13.82
C SER A 227 -31.66 -1.03 13.02
N PHE A 228 -31.08 -0.51 11.94
CA PHE A 228 -31.75 0.42 11.05
C PHE A 228 -31.39 0.15 9.58
N GLU A 229 -32.24 0.61 8.67
CA GLU A 229 -32.07 0.37 7.24
C GLU A 229 -30.80 1.05 6.67
N TYR A 230 -30.00 0.30 5.91
CA TYR A 230 -28.91 0.85 5.14
C TYR A 230 -29.50 1.57 3.92
N LEU A 231 -29.45 2.90 3.91
CA LEU A 231 -29.94 3.69 2.77
C LEU A 231 -29.28 3.29 1.45
N GLY A 232 -30.09 2.79 0.52
CA GLY A 232 -29.63 2.37 -0.82
C GLY A 232 -29.01 0.97 -0.90
N ARG A 233 -29.06 0.14 0.16
CA ARG A 233 -28.68 -1.27 0.11
C ARG A 233 -29.75 -2.14 0.78
N PRO A 234 -30.00 -3.37 0.29
CA PRO A 234 -31.03 -4.26 0.85
C PRO A 234 -30.55 -4.98 2.11
N ARG A 235 -30.06 -4.23 3.11
CA ARG A 235 -29.59 -4.76 4.39
C ARG A 235 -29.77 -3.72 5.49
N ASN A 236 -29.72 -4.16 6.74
CA ASN A 236 -29.65 -3.27 7.88
C ASN A 236 -28.22 -3.06 8.36
N ILE A 237 -27.99 -1.96 9.05
CA ILE A 237 -26.82 -1.75 9.90
C ILE A 237 -27.25 -2.02 11.34
N ASN A 238 -26.48 -2.86 12.02
CA ASN A 238 -26.64 -3.10 13.44
C ASN A 238 -25.61 -2.25 14.18
N VAL A 239 -26.05 -1.56 15.21
CA VAL A 239 -25.23 -0.69 16.05
C VAL A 239 -25.49 -0.99 17.52
N GLU A 240 -24.48 -0.73 18.34
CA GLU A 240 -24.63 -0.69 19.79
C GLU A 240 -24.85 0.74 20.23
N ILE A 241 -25.81 0.97 21.12
CA ILE A 241 -26.11 2.31 21.63
C ILE A 241 -26.08 2.37 23.16
N ILE A 242 -25.60 3.50 23.68
CA ILE A 242 -25.85 3.97 25.04
C ILE A 242 -26.75 5.19 24.93
N ALA A 243 -27.85 5.18 25.68
CA ALA A 243 -28.76 6.32 25.75
C ALA A 243 -28.72 6.91 27.17
N GLU A 244 -28.31 8.17 27.28
CA GLU A 244 -28.18 8.92 28.53
C GLU A 244 -28.70 10.35 28.30
N ASP A 245 -29.48 10.88 29.24
CA ASP A 245 -29.96 12.28 29.24
C ASP A 245 -30.59 12.79 27.92
N GLY A 246 -31.29 11.91 27.20
CA GLY A 246 -31.95 12.25 25.93
C GLY A 246 -30.99 12.35 24.73
N GLU A 247 -29.74 11.97 24.92
CA GLU A 247 -28.72 11.82 23.89
C GLU A 247 -28.42 10.33 23.67
N VAL A 248 -27.97 9.98 22.46
CA VAL A 248 -27.57 8.61 22.14
C VAL A 248 -26.16 8.58 21.58
N MET A 249 -25.39 7.64 22.09
CA MET A 249 -24.03 7.36 21.63
C MET A 249 -24.00 5.99 20.98
N ILE A 250 -23.75 5.96 19.67
CA ILE A 250 -23.44 4.73 18.94
C ILE A 250 -22.00 4.36 19.26
N ILE A 251 -21.76 3.16 19.78
CA ILE A 251 -20.42 2.65 20.05
C ILE A 251 -20.03 1.66 18.96
N ASP A 252 -18.89 1.90 18.32
CA ASP A 252 -18.34 0.96 17.37
C ASP A 252 -16.84 0.75 17.56
N PHE A 253 -16.40 -0.46 17.22
CA PHE A 253 -15.01 -0.85 17.15
C PHE A 253 -14.73 -1.27 15.70
N PRO A 254 -13.83 -0.57 14.97
CA PRO A 254 -13.58 -0.90 13.57
C PRO A 254 -12.83 -2.24 13.44
N THR A 255 -13.56 -3.36 13.38
CA THR A 255 -12.98 -4.72 13.27
C THR A 255 -12.14 -4.91 12.01
N ILE A 256 -12.34 -4.04 11.01
CA ILE A 256 -11.51 -3.94 9.80
C ILE A 256 -10.05 -3.60 10.07
N LEU A 257 -9.71 -3.09 11.26
CA LEU A 257 -8.32 -2.89 11.73
C LEU A 257 -7.54 -4.22 11.79
N SER A 258 -8.22 -5.37 11.86
CA SER A 258 -7.59 -6.69 11.65
C SER A 258 -6.78 -6.78 10.35
N GLY A 259 -7.12 -6.00 9.32
CA GLY A 259 -6.34 -5.90 8.08
C GLY A 259 -4.96 -5.27 8.27
N ILE A 260 -4.79 -4.36 9.24
CA ILE A 260 -3.47 -3.83 9.63
C ILE A 260 -2.66 -4.96 10.29
N ASN A 261 -3.30 -5.69 11.21
CA ASN A 261 -2.65 -6.81 11.90
C ASN A 261 -2.16 -7.88 10.90
N TYR A 262 -2.99 -8.21 9.93
CA TYR A 262 -2.67 -9.13 8.84
C TYR A 262 -1.55 -8.60 7.93
N ALA A 263 -1.52 -7.30 7.65
CA ALA A 263 -0.44 -6.70 6.87
C ALA A 263 0.89 -6.80 7.62
N ILE A 264 0.92 -6.51 8.92
CA ILE A 264 2.13 -6.63 9.75
C ILE A 264 2.60 -8.08 9.83
N SER A 265 1.70 -9.05 10.02
CA SER A 265 2.10 -10.46 10.09
C SER A 265 2.74 -10.99 8.80
N ASN A 266 2.33 -10.47 7.64
CA ASN A 266 2.92 -10.85 6.35
C ASN A 266 4.23 -10.10 6.06
N LEU A 267 4.28 -8.80 6.38
CA LEU A 267 5.45 -7.96 6.09
C LEU A 267 6.60 -8.20 7.06
N LEU A 268 6.30 -8.40 8.35
CA LEU A 268 7.27 -8.46 9.44
C LEU A 268 6.91 -9.62 10.39
N PRO A 269 6.96 -10.88 9.91
CA PRO A 269 6.53 -12.04 10.69
C PRO A 269 7.33 -12.23 11.98
N GLN A 270 8.62 -11.87 12.00
CA GLN A 270 9.46 -11.98 13.19
C GLN A 270 9.04 -10.99 14.28
N ASP A 271 8.83 -9.72 13.92
CA ASP A 271 8.33 -8.68 14.83
C ASP A 271 6.92 -8.99 15.33
N PHE A 272 6.06 -9.47 14.43
CA PHE A 272 4.70 -9.87 14.76
C PHE A 272 4.66 -11.01 15.79
N ASN A 273 5.44 -12.08 15.55
CA ASN A 273 5.47 -13.25 16.43
C ASN A 273 6.11 -12.96 17.79
N SER A 274 7.09 -12.05 17.82
CA SER A 274 7.76 -11.64 19.06
C SER A 274 7.02 -10.53 19.82
N MET A 275 5.99 -9.92 19.21
CA MET A 275 5.36 -8.69 19.69
C MET A 275 6.42 -7.65 20.10
N SER A 276 7.39 -7.43 19.21
CA SER A 276 8.53 -6.55 19.47
C SER A 276 8.11 -5.10 19.72
N VAL A 277 9.03 -4.29 20.27
CA VAL A 277 8.82 -2.84 20.40
C VAL A 277 8.59 -2.21 19.02
N ASP A 278 9.24 -2.72 17.98
CA ASP A 278 9.04 -2.28 16.60
C ASP A 278 7.63 -2.62 16.09
N TYR A 279 7.09 -3.80 16.41
CA TYR A 279 5.70 -4.14 16.14
C TYR A 279 4.74 -3.13 16.78
N GLU A 280 4.91 -2.80 18.07
CA GLU A 280 4.04 -1.85 18.77
C GLU A 280 4.13 -0.44 18.16
N ALA A 281 5.34 0.02 17.82
CA ALA A 281 5.57 1.31 17.18
C ALA A 281 4.92 1.38 15.78
N ILE A 282 5.05 0.32 14.98
CA ILE A 282 4.43 0.23 13.65
C ILE A 282 2.91 0.22 13.79
N LEU A 283 2.36 -0.63 14.66
CA LEU A 283 0.92 -0.71 14.88
C LEU A 283 0.36 0.65 15.30
N SER A 284 0.98 1.31 16.29
CA SER A 284 0.57 2.65 16.75
C SER A 284 0.52 3.65 15.60
N ARG A 285 1.59 3.72 14.78
CA ARG A 285 1.65 4.61 13.62
C ARG A 285 0.57 4.30 12.59
N GLU A 286 0.28 3.03 12.34
CA GLU A 286 -0.73 2.63 11.35
C GLU A 286 -2.16 2.90 11.86
N LEU A 287 -2.42 2.74 13.15
CA LEU A 287 -3.68 3.17 13.78
C LEU A 287 -3.85 4.69 13.73
N GLU A 288 -2.80 5.46 14.01
CA GLU A 288 -2.83 6.93 13.86
C GLU A 288 -3.14 7.35 12.42
N ARG A 289 -2.55 6.68 11.42
CA ARG A 289 -2.83 6.93 10.00
C ARG A 289 -4.27 6.60 9.62
N PHE A 290 -4.82 5.50 10.15
CA PHE A 290 -6.23 5.16 9.99
C PHE A 290 -7.12 6.27 10.54
N VAL A 291 -6.88 6.71 11.79
CA VAL A 291 -7.64 7.78 12.45
C VAL A 291 -7.53 9.10 11.70
N TYR A 292 -6.32 9.50 11.32
CA TYR A 292 -6.08 10.73 10.56
C TYR A 292 -6.85 10.72 9.23
N THR A 293 -6.79 9.61 8.50
CA THR A 293 -7.52 9.46 7.23
C THR A 293 -9.02 9.52 7.46
N LEU A 294 -9.53 8.82 8.48
CA LEU A 294 -10.95 8.80 8.80
C LEU A 294 -11.49 10.18 9.15
N LYS A 295 -10.78 10.94 10.00
CA LYS A 295 -11.13 12.33 10.34
C LYS A 295 -11.16 13.21 9.10
N LYS A 296 -10.16 13.09 8.21
CA LYS A 296 -10.10 13.88 6.98
C LYS A 296 -11.28 13.61 6.04
N ILE A 297 -11.68 12.34 5.90
CA ILE A 297 -12.82 11.96 5.07
C ILE A 297 -14.13 12.45 5.70
N ALA A 298 -14.31 12.26 7.01
CA ALA A 298 -15.50 12.72 7.71
C ALA A 298 -15.67 14.24 7.67
N LEU A 299 -14.59 15.00 7.87
CA LEU A 299 -14.58 16.47 7.75
C LEU A 299 -14.94 16.92 6.33
N ARG A 300 -14.40 16.27 5.30
CA ARG A 300 -14.68 16.61 3.91
C ARG A 300 -16.16 16.47 3.57
N ASP A 301 -16.81 15.44 4.10
CA ASP A 301 -18.21 15.14 3.85
C ASP A 301 -19.14 15.79 4.90
N GLY A 302 -18.61 16.57 5.86
CA GLY A 302 -19.36 17.33 6.87
C GLY A 302 -19.99 16.49 7.99
N PHE A 303 -19.38 15.34 8.31
CA PHE A 303 -19.86 14.43 9.37
C PHE A 303 -18.93 14.39 10.60
N ASP A 304 -17.92 15.26 10.66
CA ASP A 304 -16.95 15.32 11.75
C ASP A 304 -17.61 15.63 13.11
N ASP A 305 -18.64 16.48 13.15
CA ASP A 305 -19.39 16.81 14.37
C ASP A 305 -20.18 15.62 14.96
N LEU A 306 -20.47 14.60 14.14
CA LEU A 306 -21.20 13.40 14.58
C LEU A 306 -20.27 12.29 15.07
N ILE A 307 -18.95 12.41 14.89
CA ILE A 307 -18.01 11.35 15.24
C ILE A 307 -17.10 11.75 16.41
N LYS A 308 -16.89 10.82 17.34
CA LYS A 308 -15.94 10.96 18.43
C LYS A 308 -15.01 9.76 18.45
N ILE A 309 -13.77 9.96 18.04
CA ILE A 309 -12.75 8.91 18.05
C ILE A 309 -12.02 8.96 19.39
N VAL A 310 -11.96 7.83 20.08
CA VAL A 310 -11.28 7.67 21.37
C VAL A 310 -10.40 6.43 21.37
N ASP A 311 -9.42 6.40 22.25
CA ASP A 311 -8.68 5.17 22.56
C ASP A 311 -9.49 4.29 23.53
N GLU A 312 -9.16 3.00 23.60
CA GLU A 312 -9.83 2.00 24.44
C GLU A 312 -9.91 2.30 25.94
N ASP A 313 -9.13 3.27 26.43
CA ASP A 313 -9.13 3.70 27.84
C ASP A 313 -10.12 4.86 28.13
N ASN A 314 -10.80 5.42 27.11
CA ASN A 314 -11.65 6.62 27.22
C ASN A 314 -13.10 6.43 26.74
#